data_AF-F3KHX0-F1
#
_entry.id   AF-F3KHX0-F1
#
_cell.length_a   1.000
_cell.length_b   1.000
_cell.length_c   1.000
_cell.angle_alpha   90.00
_cell.angle_beta   90.00
_cell.angle_gamma   90.00
#
_symmetry.space_group_name_H-M   'P 1'
#
loop_
_entity.id
_entity.type
_entity.pdbx_description
1 polymer ?
#
loop_
_entity_poly.entity_id
_entity_poly.type
_entity_poly.pdbx_seq_one_letter_code
_entity_poly.pdbx_strand_id
1 'polypeptide(L)'
;MSKKLKEESEKIFKKIITKEDINQIKIQNKARELARNVIATQNERKMYLRSIMNDKEIKQLIKDGKLKKAEKQAITILRNWK
;
A
#
# COMPACT_ATOMS: atom_id res chain seq x y z
N MET A 1 20.74 -25.11 4.41
CA MET A 1 19.28 -25.18 4.14
C MET A 1 18.66 -23.80 3.94
N SER A 2 18.94 -22.81 4.82
CA SER A 2 18.42 -21.42 4.72
C SER A 2 18.72 -20.72 3.37
N LYS A 3 19.96 -20.81 2.84
CA LYS A 3 20.33 -20.19 1.56
C LYS A 3 19.51 -20.72 0.37
N LYS A 4 19.35 -22.04 0.28
CA LYS A 4 18.58 -22.71 -0.78
C LYS A 4 17.10 -22.31 -0.75
N LEU A 5 16.50 -22.22 0.44
CA LEU A 5 15.11 -21.76 0.60
C LEU A 5 14.93 -20.30 0.16
N LYS A 6 15.87 -19.42 0.52
CA LYS A 6 15.86 -18.02 0.09
C LYS A 6 15.93 -17.92 -1.44
N GLU A 7 16.88 -18.62 -2.06
CA GLU A 7 17.10 -18.57 -3.51
C GLU A 7 15.87 -19.05 -4.31
N GLU A 8 15.26 -20.15 -3.89
CA GLU A 8 14.04 -20.66 -4.54
C GLU A 8 12.85 -19.71 -4.34
N SER A 9 12.71 -19.15 -3.14
CA SER A 9 11.64 -18.20 -2.82
C SER A 9 11.78 -16.89 -3.61
N GLU A 10 13.00 -16.36 -3.73
CA GLU A 10 13.26 -15.10 -4.46
C GLU A 10 12.93 -15.23 -5.95
N LYS A 11 13.23 -16.38 -6.57
CA LYS A 11 12.84 -16.67 -7.96
C LYS A 11 11.32 -16.64 -8.13
N ILE A 12 10.58 -17.20 -7.19
CA ILE A 12 9.10 -17.23 -7.23
C ILE A 12 8.54 -15.82 -7.03
N PHE A 13 9.01 -15.09 -6.02
CA PHE A 13 8.52 -13.74 -5.74
C PHE A 13 8.78 -12.76 -6.88
N LYS A 14 9.95 -12.81 -7.52
CA LYS A 14 10.24 -11.97 -8.71
C LYS A 14 9.31 -12.25 -9.89
N LYS A 15 8.75 -13.46 -9.99
CA LYS A 15 7.78 -13.81 -11.05
C LYS A 15 6.37 -13.34 -10.73
N ILE A 16 5.99 -13.32 -9.46
CA ILE A 16 4.62 -13.03 -9.02
C ILE A 16 4.41 -11.53 -8.75
N ILE A 17 5.39 -10.86 -8.12
CA ILE A 17 5.25 -9.47 -7.69
C ILE A 17 5.38 -8.55 -8.90
N THR A 18 4.31 -7.84 -9.19
CA THR A 18 4.24 -6.88 -10.29
C THR A 18 4.73 -5.48 -9.86
N LYS A 19 4.97 -4.60 -10.83
CA LYS A 19 5.26 -3.19 -10.55
C LYS A 19 4.10 -2.49 -9.82
N GLU A 20 2.87 -2.92 -10.10
CA GLU A 20 1.66 -2.40 -9.44
C GLU A 20 1.69 -2.73 -7.94
N ASP A 21 2.05 -3.96 -7.58
CA ASP A 21 2.18 -4.39 -6.18
C ASP A 21 3.23 -3.56 -5.44
N ILE A 22 4.41 -3.35 -6.06
CA ILE A 22 5.48 -2.52 -5.49
C ILE A 22 4.99 -1.08 -5.28
N ASN A 23 4.27 -0.53 -6.24
CA ASN A 23 3.73 0.82 -6.17
C ASN A 23 2.64 0.94 -5.09
N GLN A 24 1.81 -0.08 -4.94
CA GLN A 24 0.81 -0.14 -3.88
C GLN A 24 1.48 -0.15 -2.50
N ILE A 25 2.54 -0.93 -2.32
CA ILE A 25 3.33 -0.95 -1.07
C ILE A 25 3.91 0.43 -0.75
N LYS A 26 4.44 1.15 -1.75
CA LYS A 26 4.99 2.51 -1.57
C LYS A 26 3.93 3.49 -1.06
N ILE A 27 2.74 3.47 -1.67
CA ILE A 27 1.62 4.35 -1.27
C ILE A 27 1.16 3.99 0.15
N GLN A 28 1.02 2.70 0.46
CA GLN A 28 0.61 2.24 1.79
C GLN A 28 1.61 2.64 2.88
N ASN A 29 2.92 2.60 2.60
CA ASN A 29 3.93 3.01 3.57
C ASN A 29 3.81 4.50 3.92
N LYS A 30 3.68 5.37 2.90
CA LYS A 30 3.43 6.80 3.11
C LYS A 30 2.12 7.05 3.88
N ALA A 31 1.05 6.36 3.47
CA ALA A 31 -0.24 6.47 4.13
C ALA A 31 -0.17 6.03 5.60
N ARG A 32 0.61 4.99 5.92
CA ARG A 32 0.81 4.48 7.29
C ARG A 32 1.53 5.48 8.18
N GLU A 33 2.55 6.16 7.65
CA GLU A 33 3.27 7.22 8.39
C GLU A 33 2.33 8.37 8.74
N LEU A 34 1.55 8.84 7.76
CA LEU A 34 0.59 9.93 7.97
C LEU A 34 -0.53 9.51 8.95
N ALA A 35 -1.07 8.31 8.80
CA ALA A 35 -2.14 7.81 9.65
C ALA A 35 -1.72 7.67 11.12
N ARG A 36 -0.44 7.46 11.40
CA ARG A 36 0.06 7.42 12.79
C ARG A 36 -0.14 8.75 13.53
N ASN A 37 -0.10 9.87 12.81
CA ASN A 37 -0.24 11.20 13.38
C ASN A 37 -1.72 11.65 13.48
N VAL A 38 -2.59 11.09 12.63
CA VAL A 38 -4.01 11.47 12.55
C VAL A 38 -4.90 10.55 13.38
N ILE A 39 -4.63 9.24 13.37
CA ILE A 39 -5.49 8.22 13.99
C ILE A 39 -4.79 7.67 15.23
N ALA A 40 -5.40 7.89 16.39
CA ALA A 40 -4.84 7.48 17.67
C ALA A 40 -4.82 5.95 17.83
N THR A 41 -5.92 5.27 17.51
CA THR A 41 -6.05 3.84 17.79
C THR A 41 -5.35 2.98 16.73
N GLN A 42 -4.83 1.83 17.14
CA GLN A 42 -4.22 0.89 16.19
C GLN A 42 -5.28 0.22 15.30
N ASN A 43 -6.49 0.00 15.81
CA ASN A 43 -7.57 -0.67 15.08
C ASN A 43 -8.06 0.19 13.92
N GLU A 44 -8.32 1.48 14.14
CA GLU A 44 -8.73 2.40 13.08
C GLU A 44 -7.63 2.56 12.03
N ARG A 45 -6.35 2.60 12.44
CA ARG A 45 -5.22 2.63 11.48
C ARG A 45 -5.20 1.39 10.58
N LYS A 46 -5.51 0.20 11.13
CA LYS A 46 -5.65 -1.03 10.31
C LYS A 46 -6.84 -0.94 9.36
N MET A 47 -7.97 -0.40 9.81
CA MET A 47 -9.16 -0.21 8.96
C MET A 47 -8.89 0.76 7.82
N TYR A 48 -8.22 1.87 8.09
CA TYR A 48 -7.78 2.84 7.09
C TYR A 48 -6.83 2.24 6.05
N LEU A 49 -5.83 1.46 6.48
CA LEU A 49 -4.93 0.81 5.51
C LEU A 49 -5.68 -0.21 4.64
N ARG A 50 -6.67 -0.91 5.20
CA ARG A 50 -7.53 -1.82 4.42
C ARG A 50 -8.41 -1.08 3.42
N SER A 51 -8.95 0.09 3.77
CA SER A 51 -9.77 0.88 2.84
C SER A 51 -8.96 1.34 1.64
N ILE A 52 -7.76 1.89 1.85
CA ILE A 52 -6.83 2.28 0.77
C ILE A 52 -6.41 1.10 -0.10
N MET A 53 -6.17 -0.06 0.50
CA MET A 53 -5.78 -1.26 -0.24
C MET A 53 -6.87 -1.75 -1.18
N ASN A 54 -8.14 -1.53 -0.83
CA ASN A 54 -9.30 -1.98 -1.58
C ASN A 54 -9.94 -0.90 -2.46
N ASP A 55 -9.50 0.35 -2.32
CA ASP A 55 -10.01 1.47 -3.07
C ASP A 55 -9.79 1.31 -4.59
N LYS A 56 -10.88 1.38 -5.35
CA LYS A 56 -10.87 1.15 -6.80
C LYS A 56 -10.12 2.25 -7.54
N GLU A 57 -10.22 3.49 -7.08
CA GLU A 57 -9.59 4.64 -7.70
C GLU A 57 -8.08 4.59 -7.52
N ILE A 58 -7.60 4.28 -6.32
CA ILE A 58 -6.18 4.08 -6.03
C ILE A 58 -5.62 2.94 -6.88
N LYS A 59 -6.32 1.81 -6.99
CA LYS A 59 -5.91 0.69 -7.87
C LYS A 59 -5.79 1.14 -9.32
N GLN A 60 -6.77 1.89 -9.83
CA GLN A 60 -6.72 2.38 -11.21
C GLN A 60 -5.58 3.39 -11.42
N LEU A 61 -5.36 4.30 -10.47
CA LEU A 61 -4.27 5.27 -10.55
C LEU A 61 -2.89 4.61 -10.49
N ILE A 62 -2.74 3.49 -9.76
CA ILE A 62 -1.52 2.69 -9.75
C ILE A 62 -1.28 2.02 -11.12
N LYS A 63 -2.33 1.42 -11.71
CA LYS A 63 -2.30 0.84 -13.05
C LYS A 63 -1.92 1.86 -14.12
N ASP A 64 -2.49 3.06 -14.01
CA ASP A 64 -2.19 4.19 -14.90
C ASP A 64 -0.79 4.82 -14.67
N GLY A 65 -0.01 4.34 -13.69
CA GLY A 65 1.28 4.91 -13.32
C GLY A 65 1.20 6.29 -12.63
N LYS A 66 0.01 6.74 -12.24
CA LYS A 66 -0.27 8.06 -11.64
C LYS A 66 -0.08 8.05 -10.12
N LEU A 67 1.10 7.66 -9.64
CA LEU A 67 1.38 7.47 -8.21
C LEU A 67 1.11 8.71 -7.35
N LYS A 68 1.50 9.90 -7.80
CA LYS A 68 1.25 11.15 -7.06
C LYS A 68 -0.24 11.42 -6.85
N LYS A 69 -1.10 11.03 -7.81
CA LYS A 69 -2.56 11.17 -7.66
C LYS A 69 -3.10 10.13 -6.69
N ALA A 70 -2.61 8.89 -6.75
CA ALA A 70 -2.98 7.84 -5.82
C ALA A 70 -2.62 8.21 -4.36
N GLU A 71 -1.46 8.83 -4.15
CA GLU A 71 -1.04 9.37 -2.84
C GLU A 71 -1.99 10.47 -2.34
N LYS A 72 -2.37 11.41 -3.22
CA LYS A 72 -3.36 12.45 -2.86
C LYS A 72 -4.71 11.84 -2.48
N GLN A 73 -5.13 10.78 -3.17
CA GLN A 73 -6.39 10.11 -2.85
C GLN A 73 -6.34 9.42 -1.49
N ALA A 74 -5.24 8.71 -1.18
CA ALA A 74 -5.01 8.15 0.15
C ALA A 74 -5.08 9.23 1.26
N ILE A 75 -4.45 10.39 1.04
CA ILE A 75 -4.50 11.51 1.99
C ILE A 75 -5.93 12.06 2.14
N THR A 76 -6.69 12.13 1.06
CA THR A 76 -8.07 12.60 1.08
C THR A 76 -8.96 11.66 1.90
N ILE A 77 -8.80 10.35 1.72
CA ILE A 77 -9.45 9.33 2.56
C ILE A 77 -9.07 9.51 4.03
N LEU A 78 -7.78 9.78 4.33
CA LEU A 78 -7.31 10.00 5.70
C LEU A 78 -7.93 11.25 6.34
N ARG A 79 -8.05 12.34 5.59
CA ARG A 79 -8.65 13.59 6.07
C ARG A 79 -10.13 13.43 6.41
N ASN A 80 -10.82 12.58 5.68
CA ASN A 80 -12.23 12.26 5.90
C ASN A 80 -12.43 11.13 6.92
N TRP A 81 -11.34 10.62 7.52
CA TRP A 81 -11.37 9.56 8.52
C TRP A 81 -11.81 10.14 9.87
N LYS A 82 -13.08 9.92 10.22
CA LYS A 82 -13.66 10.21 11.54
C LYS A 82 -13.71 8.94 12.38
#